data_AF-A0A9E2ZJI8-F1
#
_entry.id   AF-A0A9E2ZJI8-F1
#
_cell.length_a   1.000
_cell.length_b   1.000
_cell.length_c   1.000
_cell.angle_alpha   90.00
_cell.angle_beta   90.00
_cell.angle_gamma   90.00
#
_symmetry.space_group_name_H-M   'P 1'
#
loop_
_entity.id
_entity.type
_entity.pdbx_description
1 polymer ?
#
loop_
_entity_poly.entity_id
_entity_poly.type
_entity_poly.pdbx_seq_one_letter_code
_entity_poly.pdbx_strand_id
1 'polypeptide(L)'
;MAETLFLTGRLAEPALRAVLSELDIPHEVMVMNISVAALMTTRWIARRLSVPDGVDNIVIPGLCEGDVETLAQATGLPVRKGPADVRALPEWYGREAVRAELGPREVRVFAEINDVQ
;
A
#
# COMPACT_ATOMS: atom_id res chain seq x y z
N MET A 1 7.70 12.48 -11.86
CA MET A 1 7.89 11.08 -11.44
C MET A 1 6.89 10.85 -10.34
N ALA A 2 6.14 9.75 -10.37
CA ALA A 2 5.09 9.57 -9.40
C ALA A 2 5.66 9.04 -8.08
N GLU A 3 5.45 9.74 -6.97
CA GLU A 3 6.02 9.35 -5.67
C GLU A 3 4.97 8.70 -4.78
N THR A 4 5.27 7.50 -4.27
CA THR A 4 4.38 6.78 -3.34
C THR A 4 4.77 7.08 -1.89
N LEU A 5 3.81 7.55 -1.10
CA LEU A 5 3.98 7.72 0.34
C LEU A 5 3.58 6.45 1.10
N PHE A 6 4.52 5.80 1.76
CA PHE A 6 4.28 4.68 2.65
C PHE A 6 4.09 5.15 4.09
N LEU A 7 2.93 4.85 4.68
CA LEU A 7 2.68 5.08 6.10
C LEU A 7 3.09 3.85 6.90
N THR A 8 3.71 4.07 8.07
CA THR A 8 4.07 2.97 8.96
C THR A 8 4.11 3.39 10.43
N GLY A 9 4.21 2.42 11.33
CA GLY A 9 4.53 2.64 12.74
C GLY A 9 6.02 2.41 13.02
N ARG A 10 6.49 2.85 14.19
CA ARG A 10 7.92 2.83 14.56
C ARG A 10 8.58 1.45 14.49
N LEU A 11 7.86 0.38 14.82
CA LEU A 11 8.44 -0.97 14.83
C LEU A 11 8.67 -1.54 13.43
N ALA A 12 7.86 -1.13 12.46
CA ALA A 12 7.95 -1.63 11.10
C ALA A 12 8.82 -0.77 10.19
N GLU A 13 9.19 0.45 10.60
CA GLU A 13 10.01 1.37 9.80
C GLU A 13 11.32 0.73 9.29
N PRO A 14 12.19 0.12 10.13
CA PRO A 14 13.48 -0.37 9.65
C PRO A 14 13.33 -1.46 8.59
N ALA A 15 12.37 -2.38 8.80
CA ALA A 15 12.09 -3.46 7.86
C ALA A 15 11.45 -2.93 6.57
N LEU A 16 10.54 -1.95 6.67
CA LEU A 16 9.94 -1.32 5.50
C LEU A 16 10.99 -0.62 4.63
N ARG A 17 11.89 0.17 5.24
CA ARG A 17 12.96 0.86 4.50
C ARG A 17 13.91 -0.11 3.81
N ALA A 18 14.26 -1.22 4.48
CA ALA A 18 15.09 -2.26 3.87
C ALA A 18 14.42 -2.84 2.62
N VAL A 19 13.14 -3.21 2.72
CA VAL A 19 12.40 -3.78 1.57
C VAL A 19 12.22 -2.75 0.45
N LEU A 20 11.89 -1.49 0.77
CA LEU A 20 11.72 -0.44 -0.24
C LEU A 20 13.03 -0.11 -0.96
N SER A 21 14.19 -0.26 -0.31
CA SER A 21 15.48 -0.08 -0.96
C SER A 21 15.77 -1.10 -2.07
N GLU A 22 15.12 -2.27 -2.01
CA GLU A 22 15.24 -3.32 -3.03
C GLU A 22 14.27 -3.12 -4.21
N LEU A 23 13.22 -2.30 -4.04
CA LEU A 23 12.15 -2.15 -5.03
C LEU A 23 12.44 -1.13 -6.14
N ASP A 24 13.47 -0.31 -5.98
CA ASP A 24 13.89 0.73 -6.95
C ASP A 24 12.72 1.62 -7.45
N ILE A 25 11.79 1.96 -6.55
CA ILE A 25 10.65 2.84 -6.82
C ILE A 25 10.84 4.21 -6.15
N PRO A 26 10.39 5.32 -6.75
CA PRO A 26 10.30 6.60 -6.06
C PRO A 26 9.33 6.53 -4.89
N HIS A 27 9.81 6.74 -3.66
CA HIS A 27 9.00 6.59 -2.46
C HIS A 27 9.44 7.51 -1.33
N GLU A 28 8.47 7.87 -0.51
CA GLU A 28 8.68 8.49 0.79
C GLU A 28 8.11 7.60 1.90
N VAL A 29 8.73 7.63 3.09
CA VAL A 29 8.25 6.90 4.27
C VAL A 29 7.90 7.87 5.37
N MET A 30 6.63 7.87 5.77
CA MET A 30 6.14 8.63 6.94
C MET A 30 5.85 7.70 8.10
N VAL A 31 6.57 7.93 9.20
CA VAL A 31 6.39 7.19 10.44
C VAL A 31 5.41 7.91 11.34
N MET A 32 4.25 7.30 11.55
CA MET A 32 3.24 7.81 12.46
C MET A 32 3.73 7.62 13.90
N ASN A 33 3.36 8.53 14.81
CA ASN A 33 3.73 8.47 16.23
C ASN A 33 2.95 7.37 16.99
N ILE A 34 3.19 6.11 16.61
CA ILE A 34 2.61 4.88 17.16
C ILE A 34 3.62 3.73 16.98
N SER A 35 3.61 2.75 17.89
CA SER A 35 4.53 1.60 17.79
C SER A 35 4.07 0.56 16.77
N VAL A 36 2.79 0.16 16.81
CA VAL A 36 2.24 -0.95 16.00
C VAL A 36 1.20 -0.42 15.03
N ALA A 37 1.42 -0.63 13.73
CA ALA A 37 0.55 -0.17 12.66
C ALA A 37 -0.87 -0.78 12.68
N ALA A 38 -1.00 -2.03 13.15
CA ALA A 38 -2.30 -2.71 13.25
C ALA A 38 -3.29 -2.02 14.21
N LEU A 39 -2.82 -1.09 15.05
CA LEU A 39 -3.65 -0.30 15.96
C LEU A 39 -4.12 1.03 15.33
N MET A 40 -3.77 1.29 14.06
CA MET A 40 -4.16 2.49 13.36
C MET A 40 -5.53 2.31 12.72
N THR A 41 -6.36 3.37 12.79
CA THR A 41 -7.59 3.48 12.01
C THR A 41 -7.41 4.52 10.92
N THR A 42 -8.07 4.35 9.77
CA THR A 42 -8.01 5.33 8.67
C THR A 42 -8.43 6.74 9.11
N ARG A 43 -9.43 6.85 10.00
CA ARG A 43 -9.84 8.12 10.63
C ARG A 43 -8.79 8.72 11.58
N TRP A 44 -8.02 7.91 12.28
CA TRP A 44 -6.92 8.40 13.12
C TRP A 44 -5.77 8.94 12.27
N ILE A 45 -5.45 8.24 11.18
CA ILE A 45 -4.46 8.65 10.19
C ILE A 45 -4.90 9.97 9.53
N ALA A 46 -6.14 10.07 9.04
CA ALA A 46 -6.64 11.25 8.33
C ALA A 46 -6.53 12.56 9.12
N ARG A 47 -6.61 12.48 10.46
CA ARG A 47 -6.49 13.65 11.35
C ARG A 47 -5.05 14.07 11.65
N ARG A 48 -4.06 13.26 11.28
CA ARG A 48 -2.64 13.42 11.65
C ARG A 48 -1.71 13.42 10.46
N LEU A 49 -2.18 12.91 9.33
CA LEU A 49 -1.43 12.84 8.09
C LEU A 49 -1.29 14.25 7.52
N SER A 50 -0.05 14.63 7.27
CA SER A 50 0.28 15.76 6.39
C SER A 50 0.96 15.18 5.17
N VAL A 51 0.38 15.34 4.00
CA VAL A 51 0.96 14.77 2.78
C VAL A 51 2.04 15.71 2.26
N PRO A 52 3.27 15.23 2.02
CA PRO A 52 4.33 16.00 1.38
C PRO A 52 3.99 16.37 -0.07
N ASP A 53 4.55 17.48 -0.56
CA ASP A 53 4.38 17.89 -1.95
C ASP A 53 5.03 16.86 -2.89
N GLY A 54 4.39 16.57 -4.02
CA GLY A 54 4.91 15.65 -5.04
C GLY A 54 4.50 14.18 -4.86
N VAL A 55 3.73 13.85 -3.83
CA VAL A 55 3.14 12.51 -3.63
C VAL A 55 1.90 12.33 -4.51
N ASP A 56 1.83 11.21 -5.24
CA ASP A 56 0.71 10.88 -6.13
C ASP A 56 -0.21 9.80 -5.58
N ASN A 57 0.26 9.00 -4.61
CA ASN A 57 -0.52 7.93 -4.01
C ASN A 57 0.02 7.53 -2.64
N ILE A 58 -0.86 6.95 -1.81
CA ILE A 58 -0.54 6.59 -0.42
C ILE A 58 -0.77 5.09 -0.21
N VAL A 59 0.21 4.43 0.38
CA VAL A 59 0.10 3.04 0.84
C VAL A 59 0.10 3.02 2.37
N ILE A 60 -0.97 2.49 2.95
CA ILE A 60 -1.08 2.27 4.39
C ILE A 60 -0.85 0.80 4.73
N PRO A 61 -0.47 0.45 5.97
CA PRO A 61 -0.27 -0.95 6.36
C PRO A 61 -1.54 -1.79 6.19
N GLY A 62 -1.39 -3.04 5.77
CA GLY A 62 -2.52 -3.93 5.47
C GLY A 62 -3.46 -4.20 6.64
N LEU A 63 -2.92 -4.12 7.86
CA LEU A 63 -3.66 -4.35 9.10
C LEU A 63 -4.36 -3.10 9.65
N CYS A 64 -4.33 -1.96 8.94
CA CYS A 64 -5.08 -0.78 9.34
C CYS A 64 -6.59 -1.05 9.32
N GLU A 65 -7.29 -0.64 10.38
CA GLU A 65 -8.74 -0.76 10.49
C GLU A 65 -9.46 0.40 9.80
N GLY A 66 -10.61 0.11 9.19
CA GLY A 66 -11.44 1.10 8.51
C GLY A 66 -11.17 1.22 7.02
N ASP A 67 -11.90 2.15 6.41
CA ASP A 67 -12.01 2.27 4.96
C ASP A 67 -11.02 3.26 4.35
N VAL A 68 -10.42 2.92 3.21
CA VAL A 68 -9.39 3.75 2.57
C VAL A 68 -9.98 5.01 1.95
N GLU A 69 -11.26 4.97 1.59
CA GLU A 69 -12.06 6.07 1.05
C GLU A 69 -12.05 7.26 2.02
N THR A 70 -12.03 7.02 3.32
CA THR A 70 -11.92 8.08 4.34
C THR A 70 -10.61 8.87 4.17
N LEU A 71 -9.50 8.19 3.88
CA LEU A 71 -8.21 8.83 3.65
C LEU A 71 -8.13 9.43 2.26
N ALA A 72 -8.68 8.77 1.26
CA ALA A 72 -8.73 9.28 -0.10
C ALA A 72 -9.50 10.60 -0.18
N GLN A 73 -10.65 10.70 0.50
CA GLN A 73 -11.41 11.94 0.60
C GLN A 73 -10.68 13.03 1.37
N ALA A 74 -9.97 12.67 2.44
CA ALA A 74 -9.23 13.64 3.27
C ALA A 74 -7.98 14.20 2.58
N THR A 75 -7.33 13.39 1.73
CA THR A 75 -6.05 13.74 1.08
C THR A 75 -6.21 14.15 -0.38
N GLY A 76 -7.32 13.79 -1.02
CA GLY A 76 -7.52 13.95 -2.47
C GLY A 76 -6.69 12.97 -3.31
N LEU A 77 -5.97 12.03 -2.68
CA LEU A 77 -5.07 11.10 -3.35
C LEU A 77 -5.61 9.65 -3.31
N PRO A 78 -5.26 8.81 -4.29
CA PRO A 78 -5.50 7.38 -4.21
C PRO A 78 -4.81 6.76 -2.98
N VAL A 79 -5.55 5.98 -2.21
CA VAL A 79 -5.06 5.29 -1.02
C VAL A 79 -5.28 3.79 -1.14
N ARG A 80 -4.26 2.99 -0.82
CA ARG A 80 -4.32 1.53 -0.84
C ARG A 80 -3.82 0.94 0.47
N LYS A 81 -4.35 -0.23 0.82
CA LYS A 81 -3.77 -1.07 1.87
C LYS A 81 -2.69 -1.95 1.25
N GLY A 82 -1.48 -1.84 1.78
CA GLY A 82 -0.39 -2.76 1.50
C GLY A 82 -0.60 -4.14 2.15
N PRO A 83 0.41 -5.01 2.10
CA PRO A 83 0.34 -6.31 2.77
C PRO A 83 0.36 -6.20 4.30
N ALA A 84 -0.03 -7.29 4.97
CA ALA A 84 0.06 -7.40 6.43
C ALA A 84 1.51 -7.48 6.94
N ASP A 85 2.40 -8.14 6.19
CA ASP A 85 3.84 -8.19 6.44
C ASP A 85 4.57 -7.39 5.36
N VAL A 86 5.46 -6.49 5.78
CA VAL A 86 6.31 -5.68 4.89
C VAL A 86 7.19 -6.53 3.98
N ARG A 87 7.54 -7.76 4.37
CA ARG A 87 8.32 -8.68 3.52
C ARG A 87 7.57 -9.13 2.27
N ALA A 88 6.25 -9.07 2.29
CA ALA A 88 5.42 -9.38 1.13
C ALA A 88 5.22 -8.19 0.19
N LEU A 89 5.82 -7.03 0.50
CA LEU A 89 5.67 -5.81 -0.31
C LEU A 89 6.18 -5.98 -1.74
N PRO A 90 7.33 -6.65 -2.03
CA PRO A 90 7.80 -6.83 -3.40
C PRO A 90 6.80 -7.61 -4.27
N GLU A 91 6.30 -8.72 -3.73
CA GLU A 91 5.33 -9.55 -4.42
C GLU A 91 3.98 -8.84 -4.56
N TRP A 92 3.53 -8.12 -3.53
CA TRP A 92 2.32 -7.31 -3.58
C TRP A 92 2.40 -6.20 -4.62
N TYR A 93 3.53 -5.49 -4.67
CA TYR A 93 3.75 -4.41 -5.63
C TYR A 93 3.83 -4.95 -7.05
N GLY A 94 4.51 -6.09 -7.27
CA GLY A 94 4.53 -6.77 -8.56
C GLY A 94 3.14 -7.20 -9.03
N ARG A 95 2.30 -7.77 -8.14
CA ARG A 95 0.91 -8.11 -8.49
C ARG A 95 0.06 -6.89 -8.79
N GLU A 96 0.22 -5.80 -8.05
CA GLU A 96 -0.52 -4.56 -8.30
C GLU A 96 -0.07 -3.88 -9.59
N ALA A 97 1.24 -3.87 -9.89
CA ALA A 97 1.78 -3.38 -11.16
C ALA A 97 1.20 -4.19 -12.33
N VAL A 98 1.23 -5.52 -12.24
CA VAL A 98 0.60 -6.40 -13.24
C VAL A 98 -0.90 -6.14 -13.35
N ARG A 99 -1.62 -5.95 -12.23
CA ARG A 99 -3.06 -5.64 -12.25
C ARG A 99 -3.35 -4.28 -12.89
N ALA A 100 -2.49 -3.28 -12.65
CA ALA A 100 -2.59 -1.96 -13.25
C ALA A 100 -2.32 -2.00 -14.76
N GLU A 101 -1.34 -2.80 -15.20
CA GLU A 101 -1.04 -3.04 -16.61
C GLU A 101 -2.16 -3.81 -17.32
N LEU A 102 -2.77 -4.79 -16.66
CA LEU A 102 -3.85 -5.60 -17.23
C LEU A 102 -5.19 -4.85 -17.32
N GLY A 103 -5.40 -3.79 -16.52
CA GLY A 103 -6.58 -2.92 -16.56
C GLY A 103 -7.93 -3.65 -16.40
N PRO A 104 -9.06 -2.93 -16.36
CA PRO A 104 -10.38 -3.54 -16.26
C PRO A 104 -10.83 -4.05 -17.65
N ARG A 105 -10.14 -5.05 -18.19
CA ARG A 105 -10.80 -5.98 -19.12
C ARG A 105 -11.23 -7.16 -18.28
N GLU A 106 -12.50 -7.54 -18.38
CA GLU A 106 -13.01 -8.80 -17.85
C GLU A 106 -12.06 -9.93 -18.27
N VAL A 107 -11.16 -10.33 -17.37
CA VAL A 107 -10.48 -11.61 -17.49
C VAL A 107 -11.54 -12.63 -17.13
N ARG A 108 -12.29 -13.07 -18.15
CA ARG A 108 -12.97 -14.36 -18.10
C ARG A 108 -11.88 -15.40 -18.00
N VAL A 109 -11.53 -15.76 -16.77
CA VAL A 109 -10.69 -16.92 -16.48
C VAL A 109 -11.48 -18.14 -16.96
N PHE A 110 -11.16 -18.62 -18.16
CA PHE A 110 -11.51 -19.97 -18.56
C PHE A 110 -10.54 -20.90 -17.84
N ALA A 111 -10.97 -21.43 -16.70
CA ALA A 111 -10.35 -22.60 -16.11
C ALA A 111 -10.70 -23.79 -17.00
N GLU A 112 -9.81 -24.12 -17.95
CA GLU A 112 -9.79 -25.45 -18.53
C GLU A 112 -9.08 -26.36 -17.50
N ILE A 113 -9.87 -27.15 -16.77
CA ILE A 113 -9.35 -28.28 -15.99
C ILE A 113 -9.02 -29.35 -17.01
N ASN A 114 -7.73 -29.56 -17.27
CA ASN A 114 -7.30 -30.72 -18.04
C ASN A 114 -7.27 -31.91 -17.07
N ASP A 115 -8.37 -32.66 -17.05
CA ASP A 115 -8.48 -33.94 -16.37
C ASP A 115 -7.60 -34.94 -17.14
N VAL A 116 -6.36 -35.11 -16.67
CA VAL A 116 -5.48 -36.18 -17.15
C VAL A 116 -5.84 -37.46 -16.40
N GLN A 117 -6.46 -38.36 -17.18
CA GLN A 117 -6.91 -39.72 -16.92
C GLN A 117 -6.08 -40.52 -15.91
#